data_AF-A0A1A8D7W5-F1
#
_entry.id   AF-A0A1A8D7W5-F1
#
_cell.length_a   1.000
_cell.length_b   1.000
_cell.length_c   1.000
_cell.angle_alpha   90.00
_cell.angle_beta   90.00
_cell.angle_gamma   90.00
#
_symmetry.space_group_name_H-M   'P 1'
#
loop_
_entity.id
_entity.type
_entity.pdbx_description
1 polymer ?
#
loop_
_entity_poly.entity_id
_entity_poly.type
_entity_poly.pdbx_seq_one_letter_code
_entity_poly.pdbx_strand_id
1 'polypeptide(L)'
;AAFCHFSTFDIVHKVSGLTLDSVVSCYRWMSPFMETLRSEAKPQLKNFSKVKSDDRHNIQTHVAYLELLRKVQEHQADTSDCQWSPVAVATVLTPPSSAEKFANP
;
A
#
# COMPACT_ATOMS: atom_id res chain seq x y z
N ALA A 1 4.24 7.18 -2.76
CA ALA A 1 3.13 7.06 -3.72
C ALA A 1 1.75 7.05 -3.05
N ALA A 2 1.45 6.11 -2.15
CA ALA A 2 0.14 6.04 -1.48
C ALA A 2 -0.29 7.38 -0.84
N PHE A 3 0.60 7.99 -0.06
CA PHE A 3 0.34 9.26 0.60
C PHE A 3 0.03 10.43 -0.37
N CYS A 4 0.54 10.36 -1.61
CA CYS A 4 0.24 11.35 -2.65
C CYS A 4 -1.24 11.38 -3.04
N HIS A 5 -1.98 10.29 -2.81
CA HIS A 5 -3.42 10.23 -3.10
C HIS A 5 -4.28 10.82 -1.98
N PHE A 6 -3.69 11.13 -0.82
CA PHE A 6 -4.37 11.66 0.37
C PHE A 6 -3.91 13.08 0.75
N SER A 7 -2.93 13.64 0.07
CA SER A 7 -2.30 14.92 0.43
C SER A 7 -1.72 15.61 -0.80
N THR A 8 -1.47 16.90 -0.69
CA THR A 8 -0.80 17.65 -1.77
C THR A 8 0.66 17.21 -1.91
N PHE A 9 1.20 17.35 -3.13
CA PHE A 9 2.59 16.97 -3.38
C PHE A 9 3.58 17.76 -2.51
N ASP A 10 3.30 19.04 -2.20
CA ASP A 10 4.14 19.85 -1.30
C ASP A 10 4.30 19.21 0.08
N ILE A 11 3.22 18.66 0.65
CA ILE A 11 3.25 17.97 1.95
C ILE A 11 4.04 16.66 1.81
N VAL A 12 3.79 15.88 0.76
CA VAL A 12 4.52 14.62 0.49
C VAL A 12 6.02 14.87 0.39
N HIS A 13 6.43 15.86 -0.41
CA HIS A 13 7.83 16.22 -0.58
C HIS A 13 8.44 16.66 0.76
N LYS A 14 7.73 17.50 1.53
CA LYS A 14 8.19 17.98 2.84
C LYS A 14 8.44 16.85 3.85
N VAL A 15 7.58 15.83 3.90
CA VAL A 15 7.69 14.76 4.92
C VAL A 15 8.51 13.55 4.48
N SER A 16 8.67 13.33 3.16
CA SER A 16 9.37 12.16 2.62
C SER A 16 10.69 12.49 1.91
N GLY A 17 10.89 13.74 1.47
CA GLY A 17 12.01 14.15 0.63
C GLY A 17 11.96 13.65 -0.81
N LEU A 18 10.90 12.94 -1.22
CA LEU A 18 10.78 12.36 -2.56
C LEU A 18 10.30 13.38 -3.58
N THR A 19 11.00 13.48 -4.72
CA THR A 19 10.61 14.34 -5.85
C THR A 19 9.45 13.74 -6.64
N LEU A 20 8.75 14.55 -7.42
CA LEU A 20 7.58 14.12 -8.20
C LEU A 20 7.97 13.01 -9.17
N ASP A 21 9.09 13.21 -9.88
CA ASP A 21 9.61 12.25 -10.85
C ASP A 21 9.92 10.89 -10.22
N SER A 22 10.39 10.88 -8.96
CA SER A 22 10.68 9.63 -8.24
C SER A 22 9.43 8.82 -7.87
N VAL A 23 8.26 9.47 -7.76
CA VAL A 23 7.02 8.83 -7.30
C VAL A 23 5.96 8.68 -8.38
N VAL A 24 6.06 9.39 -9.51
CA VAL A 24 4.99 9.49 -10.51
C VAL A 24 4.58 8.14 -11.08
N SER A 25 5.54 7.27 -11.40
CA SER A 25 5.24 5.93 -11.94
C SER A 25 4.45 5.08 -10.95
N CYS A 26 4.86 5.09 -9.67
CA CYS A 26 4.17 4.36 -8.62
C CYS A 26 2.82 5.02 -8.27
N TYR A 27 2.72 6.35 -8.28
CA TYR A 27 1.46 7.08 -8.11
C TYR A 27 0.43 6.66 -9.15
N ARG A 28 0.82 6.63 -10.44
CA ARG A 28 -0.04 6.21 -11.57
C ARG A 28 -0.44 4.75 -11.47
N TRP A 29 0.51 3.86 -11.16
CA TRP A 29 0.21 2.44 -10.95
C TRP A 29 -0.78 2.21 -9.80
N MET A 30 -0.73 3.02 -8.75
CA MET A 30 -1.65 2.94 -7.61
C MET A 30 -3.04 3.54 -7.88
N SER A 31 -3.23 4.35 -8.93
CA SER A 31 -4.50 5.05 -9.20
C SER A 31 -5.75 4.16 -9.17
N PRO A 32 -5.81 3.00 -9.87
CA PRO A 32 -7.02 2.19 -9.88
C PRO A 32 -7.34 1.59 -8.50
N PHE A 33 -6.32 1.28 -7.69
CA PHE A 33 -6.52 0.83 -6.30
C PHE A 33 -7.14 1.92 -5.44
N MET A 34 -6.68 3.16 -5.63
CA MET A 34 -7.18 4.32 -4.89
C MET A 34 -8.60 4.71 -5.29
N GLU A 35 -8.96 4.51 -6.56
CA GLU A 35 -10.32 4.70 -7.05
C GLU A 35 -11.28 3.66 -6.48
N THR A 36 -10.91 2.37 -6.51
CA THR A 36 -11.68 1.31 -5.85
C THR A 36 -11.83 1.58 -4.34
N LEU A 37 -10.79 2.04 -3.65
CA LEU A 37 -10.92 2.37 -2.22
C LEU A 37 -11.84 3.56 -1.95
N ARG A 38 -11.99 4.49 -2.91
CA ARG A 38 -12.85 5.68 -2.76
C ARG A 38 -14.34 5.35 -2.93
N SER A 39 -14.67 4.27 -3.62
CA SER A 39 -16.06 3.80 -3.76
C SER A 39 -16.54 2.98 -2.56
N GLU A 40 -15.61 2.50 -1.72
CA GLU A 40 -15.93 1.77 -0.49
C GLU A 40 -16.28 2.69 0.69
N ALA A 41 -16.96 2.14 1.68
CA ALA A 41 -17.21 2.84 2.93
C ALA A 41 -15.88 3.18 3.64
N LYS A 42 -15.76 4.43 4.12
CA LYS A 42 -14.55 4.89 4.81
C LYS A 42 -14.25 4.02 6.04
N PRO A 43 -13.07 3.39 6.13
CA PRO A 43 -12.70 2.60 7.29
C PRO A 43 -12.71 3.43 8.57
N GLN A 44 -13.26 2.86 9.64
CA GLN A 44 -13.29 3.48 10.96
C GLN A 44 -12.12 2.95 11.81
N LEU A 45 -11.55 3.83 12.64
CA LEU A 45 -10.48 3.45 13.57
C LEU A 45 -11.04 2.53 14.65
N LYS A 46 -10.59 1.27 14.69
CA LYS A 46 -11.06 0.26 15.62
C LYS A 46 -10.48 0.49 17.02
N ASN A 47 -11.27 0.17 18.03
CA ASN A 47 -10.80 0.08 19.42
C ASN A 47 -10.45 -1.38 19.72
N PHE A 48 -9.37 -1.58 20.46
CA PHE A 48 -8.94 -2.89 20.93
C PHE A 48 -8.76 -2.82 22.44
N SER A 49 -9.45 -3.68 23.18
CA SER A 49 -9.54 -3.58 24.65
C SER A 49 -8.20 -3.63 25.39
N LYS A 50 -7.18 -4.24 24.79
CA LYS A 50 -5.83 -4.41 25.35
C LYS A 50 -4.79 -3.44 24.75
N VAL A 51 -5.21 -2.48 23.94
CA VAL A 51 -4.33 -1.53 23.26
C VAL A 51 -4.73 -0.11 23.66
N LYS A 52 -3.76 0.73 23.98
CA LYS A 52 -4.01 2.14 24.29
C LYS A 52 -4.63 2.84 23.09
N SER A 53 -5.47 3.85 23.34
CA SER A 53 -6.14 4.62 22.28
C SER A 53 -5.15 5.23 21.29
N ASP A 54 -3.98 5.67 21.77
CA ASP A 54 -2.95 6.29 20.94
C ASP A 54 -2.23 5.25 20.06
N ASP A 55 -2.19 3.98 20.48
CA ASP A 55 -1.50 2.89 19.76
C ASP A 55 -2.44 2.09 18.83
N ARG A 56 -3.76 2.30 18.89
CA ARG A 56 -4.75 1.47 18.17
C ARG A 56 -4.60 1.51 16.65
N HIS A 57 -3.98 2.56 16.10
CA HIS A 57 -3.71 2.71 14.67
C HIS A 57 -2.56 1.81 14.18
N ASN A 58 -1.71 1.33 15.10
CA ASN A 58 -0.60 0.42 14.80
C ASN A 58 -1.04 -1.05 14.67
N ILE A 59 -2.30 -1.36 14.99
CA ILE A 59 -2.83 -2.72 14.90
C ILE A 59 -3.25 -3.02 13.46
N GLN A 60 -2.63 -4.05 12.86
CA GLN A 60 -3.03 -4.53 11.54
C GLN A 60 -4.51 -4.95 11.57
N THR A 61 -5.29 -4.37 10.65
CA THR A 61 -6.70 -4.74 10.46
C THR A 61 -6.86 -5.62 9.23
N HIS A 62 -8.02 -6.29 9.13
CA HIS A 62 -8.38 -7.09 7.96
C HIS A 62 -9.70 -6.59 7.37
N VAL A 63 -9.76 -6.54 6.04
CA VAL A 63 -10.97 -6.36 5.22
C VAL A 63 -10.90 -7.34 4.04
N ALA A 64 -11.93 -7.39 3.19
CA ALA A 64 -11.95 -8.28 2.02
C ALA A 64 -10.98 -7.80 0.91
N TYR A 65 -9.67 -7.80 1.17
CA TYR A 65 -8.65 -7.25 0.27
C TYR A 65 -8.63 -7.93 -1.11
N LEU A 66 -8.86 -9.24 -1.17
CA LEU A 66 -8.91 -9.98 -2.43
C LEU A 66 -10.12 -9.59 -3.29
N GLU A 67 -11.25 -9.28 -2.65
CA GLU A 67 -12.43 -8.78 -3.34
C GLU A 67 -12.18 -7.38 -3.90
N LEU A 68 -11.54 -6.50 -3.13
CA LEU A 68 -11.12 -5.18 -3.61
C LEU A 68 -10.13 -5.29 -4.78
N LEU A 69 -9.18 -6.22 -4.70
CA LEU A 69 -8.24 -6.48 -5.80
C LEU A 69 -8.98 -6.95 -7.06
N ARG A 70 -9.99 -7.82 -6.92
CA ARG A 70 -10.82 -8.25 -8.05
C ARG A 70 -11.50 -7.06 -8.71
N LYS A 71 -12.12 -6.15 -7.94
CA LYS A 71 -12.74 -4.92 -8.46
C LYS A 71 -11.73 -4.04 -9.22
N VAL A 72 -10.50 -3.93 -8.72
CA VAL A 72 -9.41 -3.20 -9.42
C VAL A 72 -9.11 -3.83 -10.77
N GLN A 73 -9.06 -5.17 -10.85
CA GLN A 73 -8.78 -5.89 -12.09
C GLN A 73 -9.93 -5.79 -13.09
N GLU A 74 -11.18 -5.80 -12.63
CA GLU A 74 -12.37 -5.58 -13.47
C GLU A 74 -12.33 -4.19 -14.12
N HIS A 75 -11.97 -3.13 -13.38
CA HIS A 75 -11.81 -1.79 -13.94
C HIS A 75 -10.62 -1.65 -14.92
N GLN A 76 -9.55 -2.44 -14.74
CA GLN A 76 -8.38 -2.40 -15.62
C GLN A 76 -8.59 -3.16 -16.93
N ALA A 77 -9.48 -4.16 -16.97
CA ALA A 77 -9.79 -4.89 -18.20
C ALA A 77 -10.42 -4.00 -19.29
N ASP A 78 -11.06 -2.90 -18.91
CA ASP A 78 -11.60 -1.90 -19.83
C ASP A 78 -10.54 -0.91 -20.36
N THR A 79 -9.33 -0.89 -19.78
CA THR A 79 -8.24 0.02 -20.19
C THR A 79 -7.13 -0.76 -20.90
N SER A 80 -7.05 -0.65 -22.23
CA SER A 80 -6.21 -1.47 -23.12
C SER A 80 -4.68 -1.38 -22.96
N ASP A 81 -4.14 -0.74 -21.92
CA ASP A 81 -2.72 -0.39 -21.79
C ASP A 81 -2.03 -1.01 -20.55
N CYS A 82 -2.54 -2.12 -20.03
CA CYS A 82 -2.13 -2.65 -18.73
C CYS A 82 -0.95 -3.64 -18.77
N GLN A 83 0.26 -3.15 -19.05
CA GLN A 83 1.49 -3.81 -18.60
C GLN A 83 2.37 -2.84 -17.80
N TRP A 84 1.85 -2.39 -16.65
CA TRP A 84 2.55 -1.46 -15.74
C TRP A 84 3.05 -2.10 -14.45
N SER A 85 2.82 -3.41 -14.25
CA SER A 85 3.41 -4.11 -13.10
C SER A 85 4.93 -4.19 -13.28
N PRO A 86 5.73 -3.70 -12.32
CA PRO A 86 7.18 -3.86 -12.38
C PRO A 86 7.53 -5.34 -12.51
N VAL A 87 8.37 -5.67 -13.49
CA VAL A 87 8.90 -7.03 -13.64
C VAL A 87 9.72 -7.35 -12.38
N ALA A 88 9.37 -8.42 -11.68
CA ALA A 88 10.10 -8.85 -10.50
C ALA A 88 11.50 -9.34 -10.92
N VAL A 89 12.54 -8.59 -10.56
CA VAL A 89 13.95 -8.96 -10.76
C VAL A 89 14.53 -9.46 -9.44
N ALA A 90 13.95 -10.52 -8.83
CA ALA A 90 14.57 -11.20 -7.69
C ALA A 90 13.96 -12.59 -7.49
N THR A 91 14.81 -13.61 -7.42
CA THR A 91 14.42 -15.03 -7.37
C THR A 91 14.06 -15.56 -5.99
N VAL A 92 14.23 -14.81 -4.90
CA VAL A 92 13.77 -15.25 -3.56
C VAL A 92 13.41 -14.01 -2.72
N LEU A 93 12.12 -13.83 -2.44
CA LEU A 93 11.58 -12.73 -1.62
C LEU A 93 11.21 -13.16 -0.20
N THR A 94 11.51 -14.40 0.20
CA THR A 94 11.24 -14.86 1.56
C THR A 94 12.34 -14.36 2.51
N PRO A 95 11.98 -13.74 3.65
CA PRO A 95 12.93 -13.49 4.71
C PRO A 95 13.54 -14.81 5.22
N PRO A 96 14.81 -14.82 5.68
CA PRO A 96 15.46 -16.02 6.21
C PRO A 96 14.74 -16.55 7.47
N SER A 97 14.92 -17.85 7.72
CA SER A 97 14.27 -18.54 8.83
C SER A 97 14.80 -18.04 10.18
N SER A 98 13.92 -17.89 11.17
CA SER A 98 14.31 -17.48 12.53
C SER A 98 15.29 -18.46 13.22
N ALA A 99 15.47 -19.67 12.68
CA ALA A 99 16.44 -20.65 13.17
C ALA A 99 17.91 -20.29 12.82
N GLU A 100 18.15 -19.33 11.93
CA GLU A 100 19.48 -18.96 11.44
C GLU A 100 20.08 -17.74 12.17
N LYS A 101 19.46 -17.30 13.27
CA LYS A 101 19.97 -16.19 14.09
C LYS A 101 21.22 -16.65 14.84
N PHE A 102 22.40 -16.42 14.25
CA PHE A 102 23.66 -16.55 14.96
C PHE A 102 23.65 -15.62 16.18
N ALA A 103 23.96 -16.18 17.35
CA ALA A 103 24.24 -15.40 18.55
C ALA A 103 25.53 -14.62 18.29
N ASN A 104 25.45 -13.29 18.32
CA ASN A 104 26.65 -12.46 18.26
C ASN A 104 27.51 -12.72 19.52
N PRO A 105 28.85 -12.81 19.37
CA PRO A 105 29.78 -12.96 20.49
C PRO A 105 29.80 -11.73 21.41
#